data_AF-A0A9K3NIZ8-F1
#
_entry.id   AF-A0A9K3NIZ8-F1
#
_cell.length_a   1.000
_cell.length_b   1.000
_cell.length_c   1.000
_cell.angle_alpha   90.00
_cell.angle_beta   90.00
_cell.angle_gamma   90.00
#
_symmetry.space_group_name_H-M   'P 1'
#
loop_
_entity.id
_entity.type
_entity.pdbx_description
1 polymer ?
#
loop_
_entity_poly.entity_id
_entity_poly.type
_entity_poly.pdbx_seq_one_letter_code
_entity_poly.pdbx_strand_id
1 'polypeptide(L)'
;MAELKISLAKPGLRSDGVSVWEWSGSALDEGDEATKWFTDFLGKPSRLVRFNEESETRPTDPHYATGFNVKFPDAFPYLLISEVQP
;
A
#
# COMPACT_ATOMS: atom_id res chain seq x y z
N MET A 1 14.78 -16.91 -5.90
CA MET A 1 13.42 -17.29 -5.49
C MET A 1 12.54 -17.37 -6.73
N ALA A 2 11.52 -18.24 -6.76
CA ALA A 2 10.58 -18.29 -7.88
C ALA A 2 9.68 -17.04 -7.90
N GLU A 3 9.11 -16.73 -9.06
CA GLU A 3 8.12 -15.67 -9.23
C GLU A 3 6.88 -15.94 -8.35
N LEU A 4 6.42 -14.92 -7.63
CA LEU A 4 5.19 -14.96 -6.82
C LEU A 4 4.00 -14.54 -7.69
N LYS A 5 2.93 -15.32 -7.68
CA LYS A 5 1.68 -15.01 -8.40
C LYS A 5 0.58 -14.70 -7.40
N ILE A 6 0.03 -13.49 -7.48
CA ILE A 6 -1.04 -13.02 -6.59
C ILE A 6 -2.34 -12.91 -7.37
N SER A 7 -3.43 -13.39 -6.77
CA SER A 7 -4.77 -13.24 -7.34
C SER A 7 -5.23 -11.78 -7.25
N LEU A 8 -5.81 -11.28 -8.34
CA LEU A 8 -6.46 -9.96 -8.33
C LEU A 8 -7.84 -9.98 -7.66
N ALA A 9 -8.36 -11.16 -7.32
CA ALA A 9 -9.56 -11.25 -6.48
C ALA A 9 -9.34 -10.50 -5.17
N LYS A 10 -10.42 -9.98 -4.59
CA LYS A 10 -10.37 -9.31 -3.28
C LYS A 10 -9.91 -10.33 -2.22
N PRO A 11 -8.82 -10.08 -1.48
CA PRO A 11 -8.41 -10.97 -0.40
C PRO A 11 -9.48 -11.01 0.69
N GLY A 12 -9.70 -12.20 1.26
CA GLY A 12 -10.64 -12.39 2.37
C GLY A 12 -10.03 -12.12 3.75
N LEU A 13 -8.70 -11.98 3.83
CA LEU A 13 -7.97 -11.74 5.07
C LEU A 13 -7.73 -10.25 5.27
N ARG A 14 -7.51 -9.86 6.53
CA ARG A 14 -7.30 -8.47 6.96
C ARG A 14 -6.09 -8.38 7.89
N SER A 15 -5.34 -7.28 7.77
CA SER A 15 -4.27 -6.89 8.68
C SER A 15 -4.65 -5.57 9.34
N ASP A 16 -4.62 -5.54 10.68
CA ASP A 16 -4.93 -4.36 11.49
C ASP A 16 -3.66 -3.64 11.94
N GLY A 17 -3.79 -2.35 12.26
CA GLY A 17 -2.68 -1.56 12.79
C GLY A 17 -1.62 -1.22 11.73
N VAL A 18 -2.00 -1.18 10.46
CA VAL A 18 -1.13 -0.70 9.38
C VAL A 18 -1.02 0.81 9.50
N SER A 19 0.21 1.32 9.53
CA SER A 19 0.47 2.76 9.60
C SER A 19 1.32 3.24 8.42
N VAL A 20 0.98 4.44 7.94
CA VAL A 20 1.74 5.18 6.93
C VAL A 20 1.72 6.64 7.34
N TRP A 21 2.87 7.15 7.79
CA TRP A 21 2.99 8.45 8.45
C TRP A 21 1.98 8.59 9.61
N GLU A 22 1.19 9.67 9.66
CA GLU A 22 0.18 9.93 10.69
C GLU A 22 -1.11 9.13 10.49
N TRP A 23 -1.27 8.47 9.34
CA TRP A 23 -2.43 7.61 9.08
C TRP A 23 -2.21 6.22 9.68
N SER A 24 -3.25 5.67 10.30
CA SER A 24 -3.30 4.28 10.76
C SER A 24 -4.68 3.69 10.49
N GLY A 25 -4.73 2.43 10.08
CA GLY A 25 -5.97 1.74 9.75
C GLY A 25 -5.76 0.25 9.51
N SER A 26 -6.66 -0.34 8.73
CA SER A 26 -6.56 -1.73 8.29
C SER A 26 -6.26 -1.87 6.80
N ALA A 27 -5.86 -3.06 6.37
CA ALA A 27 -5.65 -3.40 4.97
C ALA A 27 -6.04 -4.85 4.69
N LEU A 28 -6.25 -5.18 3.42
CA LEU A 28 -6.49 -6.56 2.97
C LEU A 28 -5.15 -7.29 2.93
N ASP A 29 -5.06 -8.44 3.60
CA ASP A 29 -3.85 -9.26 3.66
C ASP A 29 -3.82 -10.26 2.49
N GLU A 30 -2.72 -10.31 1.74
CA GLU A 30 -2.56 -11.20 0.57
C GLU A 30 -2.23 -12.65 0.97
N GLY A 31 -2.09 -12.94 2.27
CA GLY A 31 -1.98 -14.29 2.83
C GLY A 31 -0.56 -14.77 3.07
N ASP A 32 -0.48 -16.03 3.54
CA ASP A 32 0.76 -16.60 4.07
C ASP A 32 1.81 -16.88 2.99
N GLU A 33 1.39 -17.18 1.76
CA GLU A 33 2.33 -17.37 0.65
C GLU A 33 3.08 -16.07 0.33
N ALA A 34 2.36 -14.95 0.22
CA ALA A 34 2.95 -13.65 0.00
C ALA A 34 3.83 -13.24 1.20
N THR A 35 3.34 -13.46 2.41
CA THR A 35 4.09 -13.19 3.66
C THR A 35 5.42 -13.94 3.68
N LYS A 36 5.40 -15.24 3.37
CA LYS A 36 6.61 -16.06 3.31
C LYS A 36 7.57 -15.54 2.24
N TRP A 37 7.07 -15.26 1.05
CA TRP A 37 7.90 -14.77 -0.05
C TRP A 37 8.59 -13.45 0.32
N PHE A 38 7.85 -12.44 0.77
CA PHE A 38 8.47 -11.16 1.14
C PHE A 38 9.38 -11.27 2.36
N THR A 39 9.04 -12.12 3.33
CA THR A 39 9.89 -12.36 4.51
C THR A 39 11.23 -12.99 4.11
N ASP A 40 11.21 -14.01 3.27
CA ASP A 40 12.42 -14.68 2.77
C ASP A 40 13.26 -13.71 1.92
N PHE A 41 12.63 -12.90 1.08
CA PHE A 41 13.32 -11.96 0.20
C PHE A 41 13.95 -10.78 0.96
N LEU A 42 13.20 -10.18 1.89
CA LEU A 42 13.65 -8.99 2.65
C LEU A 42 14.46 -9.34 3.91
N GLY A 43 14.49 -10.61 4.32
CA GLY A 43 15.21 -11.07 5.51
C GLY A 43 14.60 -10.63 6.84
N LYS A 44 13.32 -10.21 6.85
CA LYS A 44 12.59 -9.78 8.05
C LYS A 44 11.09 -10.05 7.91
N PRO A 45 10.35 -10.28 9.02
CA PRO A 45 8.90 -10.50 8.97
C PRO A 45 8.20 -9.39 8.17
N SER A 46 7.59 -9.76 7.05
CA SER A 46 7.01 -8.82 6.09
C SER A 46 5.72 -9.39 5.51
N ARG A 47 4.66 -8.58 5.47
CA ARG A 47 3.36 -8.94 4.88
C ARG A 47 3.09 -8.04 3.67
N LEU A 48 2.53 -8.63 2.61
CA LEU A 48 1.99 -7.86 1.49
C LEU A 48 0.52 -7.56 1.79
N VAL A 49 0.13 -6.29 1.69
CA VAL A 49 -1.23 -5.85 1.93
C VAL A 49 -1.73 -4.93 0.80
N ARG A 50 -3.04 -4.88 0.63
CA ARG A 50 -3.75 -4.02 -0.33
C ARG A 50 -4.68 -3.08 0.41
N PHE A 51 -4.69 -1.81 0.00
CA PHE A 51 -5.57 -0.81 0.61
C PHE A 51 -7.05 -1.19 0.41
N ASN A 52 -7.86 -1.08 1.47
CA ASN A 52 -9.29 -1.38 1.42
C ASN A 52 -10.11 -0.11 1.25
N GLU A 53 -10.38 0.30 0.01
CA GLU A 53 -11.15 1.53 -0.27
C GLU A 53 -12.62 1.48 0.21
N GLU A 54 -13.14 0.29 0.51
CA GLU A 54 -14.49 0.15 1.06
C GLU A 54 -14.59 0.50 2.55
N SER A 55 -13.50 0.34 3.30
CA SER A 55 -13.51 0.57 4.76
C SER A 55 -12.57 1.68 5.22
N GLU A 56 -11.59 2.06 4.40
CA GLU A 56 -10.55 3.00 4.76
C GLU A 56 -10.52 4.20 3.83
N THR A 57 -10.11 5.35 4.36
CA THR A 57 -9.90 6.57 3.59
C THR A 57 -8.67 7.28 4.15
N ARG A 58 -7.83 7.82 3.26
CA ARG A 58 -6.68 8.63 3.63
C ARG A 58 -6.68 9.92 2.78
N PRO A 59 -7.25 11.01 3.30
CA PRO A 59 -7.33 12.27 2.57
C PRO A 59 -5.94 12.90 2.42
N THR A 60 -5.74 13.61 1.32
CA THR A 60 -4.57 14.48 1.15
C THR A 60 -4.68 15.74 2.00
N ASP A 61 -3.56 16.42 2.22
CA ASP A 61 -3.58 17.73 2.88
C ASP A 61 -4.40 18.73 2.04
N PRO A 62 -5.49 19.29 2.59
CA PRO A 62 -6.37 20.20 1.85
C PRO A 62 -5.69 21.53 1.48
N HIS A 63 -4.57 21.89 2.09
CA HIS A 63 -3.80 23.05 1.66
C HIS A 63 -3.26 22.87 0.23
N TYR A 64 -2.94 21.64 -0.17
CA TYR A 64 -2.29 21.33 -1.44
C TYR A 64 -3.21 20.60 -2.43
N ALA A 65 -4.12 19.75 -1.94
CA ALA A 65 -5.02 18.96 -2.79
C ALA A 65 -6.36 18.69 -2.07
N THR A 66 -7.26 19.66 -2.07
CA THR A 66 -8.60 19.49 -1.46
C THR A 66 -9.43 18.46 -2.20
N GLY A 67 -10.06 17.55 -1.46
CA GLY A 67 -11.05 16.59 -1.98
C GLY A 67 -10.45 15.34 -2.62
N PHE A 68 -9.14 15.15 -2.54
CA PHE A 68 -8.46 13.94 -3.01
C PHE A 68 -8.16 12.98 -1.85
N ASN A 69 -8.09 11.69 -2.20
CA ASN A 69 -7.63 10.64 -1.31
C ASN A 69 -6.42 9.96 -1.94
N VAL A 70 -5.52 9.50 -1.09
CA VAL A 70 -4.41 8.61 -1.47
C VAL A 70 -4.58 7.26 -0.76
N LYS A 71 -3.85 6.25 -1.24
CA LYS A 71 -3.71 4.96 -0.56
C LYS A 71 -2.44 4.99 0.29
N PHE A 72 -1.45 4.15 -0.05
CA PHE A 72 -0.12 4.17 0.53
C PHE A 72 0.92 5.12 -0.11
N PRO A 73 0.69 5.85 -1.23
CA PRO A 73 1.61 6.92 -1.65
C PRO A 73 1.86 7.93 -0.54
N ASP A 74 3.04 8.56 -0.57
CA ASP A 74 3.53 9.43 0.50
C ASP A 74 2.57 10.60 0.80
N ALA A 75 2.41 11.51 -0.17
CA ALA A 75 1.68 12.77 0.01
C ALA A 75 0.54 12.99 -0.99
N PHE A 76 0.80 12.83 -2.29
CA PHE A 76 -0.12 13.24 -3.37
C PHE A 76 -0.36 12.12 -4.39
N PRO A 77 -1.49 12.15 -5.14
CA PRO A 77 -1.80 11.12 -6.13
C PRO A 77 -0.83 11.11 -7.33
N TYR A 78 -0.13 12.21 -7.58
CA TYR A 78 0.78 12.35 -8.71
C TYR A 78 2.10 12.98 -8.28
N LEU A 79 3.19 12.48 -8.85
CA LEU A 79 4.52 13.09 -8.83
C LEU A 79 4.85 13.53 -10.25
N LEU A 80 5.13 14.82 -10.45
CA LEU A 80 5.55 15.36 -11.75
C LEU A 80 7.00 15.78 -11.68
N ILE A 81 7.79 15.33 -12.65
CA ILE A 81 9.19 15.70 -12.84
C ILE A 81 9.45 15.94 -14.34
N SER A 82 10.41 16.81 -14.67
CA SER A 82 10.86 17.03 -16.04
C SER A 82 12.18 16.31 -16.31
N GLU A 83 12.33 15.77 -17.52
CA GLU A 83 13.63 15.41 -18.06
C GLU A 83 14.34 16.69 -18.50
N VAL A 84 15.64 16.78 -18.23
CA VAL A 84 16.52 17.77 -18.87
C VAL A 84 17.29 17.04 -19.97
N GLN A 85 17.06 17.44 -21.23
CA GLN A 85 17.88 16.95 -22.35
C GLN A 85 19.26 17.61 -22.31
N PRO A 86 20.35 16.84 -22.58
CA PRO A 86 21.72 17.36 -22.58
C PRO A 86 22.00 18.35 -23.72
#